data_AF-A0A6J6CXA3-F1
#
_entry.id   AF-A0A6J6CXA3-F1
#
_cell.length_a   1.000
_cell.length_b   1.000
_cell.length_c   1.000
_cell.angle_alpha   90.00
_cell.angle_beta   90.00
_cell.angle_gamma   90.00
#
_symmetry.space_group_name_H-M   'P 1'
#
loop_
_entity.id
_entity.type
_entity.pdbx_description
1 polymer ?
#
loop_
_entity_poly.entity_id
_entity_poly.type
_entity_poly.pdbx_seq_one_letter_code
_entity_poly.pdbx_strand_id
1 'polypeptide(L)'
;MNGLIQTDAAISSGNSGGPLINLQGQVVGINTAVATSDYGSSANNIGFAIGVAEVQRVADILQTDATGTKRAQGYLGISLTDRNDGGSGAVIAEVQADSPADKAGLKVQDIVLEINDQAVTGQGALIAIIRDSQPGDTVTIVVERSGSRKTLTATLVSRPAE
;
A
#
# COMPACT_ATOMS: atom_id res chain seq x y z
N MET A 1 -12.05 2.11 9.21
CA MET A 1 -11.11 2.07 10.36
C MET A 1 -10.80 0.61 10.68
N ASN A 2 -10.19 -0.13 9.75
CA ASN A 2 -9.88 -1.54 9.98
C ASN A 2 -8.47 -1.64 10.56
N GLY A 3 -8.29 -2.38 11.66
CA GLY A 3 -6.96 -2.66 12.23
C GLY A 3 -6.52 -1.80 13.43
N LEU A 4 -7.39 -0.95 13.98
CA LEU A 4 -7.11 -0.24 15.23
C LEU A 4 -7.59 -1.04 16.45
N ILE A 5 -6.87 -0.92 17.55
CA ILE A 5 -7.33 -1.37 18.87
C ILE A 5 -8.24 -0.27 19.43
N GLN A 6 -9.46 -0.63 19.79
CA GLN A 6 -10.36 0.25 20.52
C GLN A 6 -10.22 0.01 22.02
N THR A 7 -10.21 1.08 22.81
CA THR A 7 -10.09 1.03 24.27
C THR A 7 -10.95 2.10 24.93
N ASP A 8 -11.36 1.88 26.18
CA ASP A 8 -12.00 2.85 27.05
C ASP A 8 -11.00 3.63 27.91
N ALA A 9 -9.70 3.30 27.81
CA ALA A 9 -8.64 4.10 28.40
C ALA A 9 -8.69 5.54 27.85
N ALA A 10 -8.56 6.53 28.73
CA ALA A 10 -8.61 7.93 28.36
C ALA A 10 -7.41 8.29 27.47
N ILE A 11 -7.63 8.42 26.16
CA ILE A 11 -6.64 8.89 25.19
C ILE A 11 -6.84 10.38 24.91
N SER A 12 -5.75 11.14 24.97
CA SER A 12 -5.73 12.58 24.73
C SER A 12 -4.41 13.01 24.08
N SER A 13 -4.27 14.29 23.73
CA SER A 13 -3.03 14.81 23.14
C SER A 13 -1.79 14.55 24.01
N GLY A 14 -1.94 14.48 25.33
CA GLY A 14 -0.82 14.27 26.26
C GLY A 14 -0.26 12.84 26.30
N ASN A 15 -1.03 11.83 25.89
CA ASN A 15 -0.59 10.43 25.87
C ASN A 15 -0.60 9.80 24.46
N SER A 16 -1.02 10.57 23.45
CA SER A 16 -0.85 10.23 22.04
C SER A 16 0.62 10.02 21.71
N GLY A 17 0.93 8.97 20.96
CA GLY A 17 2.30 8.53 20.67
C GLY A 17 2.94 7.67 21.77
N GLY A 18 2.33 7.61 22.96
CA GLY A 18 2.74 6.70 24.03
C GLY A 18 2.26 5.26 23.81
N PRO A 19 2.82 4.29 24.57
CA PRO A 19 2.45 2.89 24.45
C PRO A 19 1.10 2.59 25.08
N LEU A 20 0.33 1.72 24.44
CA LEU A 20 -0.74 0.95 25.05
C LEU A 20 -0.15 -0.37 25.54
N ILE A 21 -0.34 -0.71 26.82
CA ILE A 21 0.24 -1.92 27.44
C ILE A 21 -0.81 -2.88 27.97
N ASN A 22 -0.51 -4.18 27.95
CA ASN A 22 -1.31 -5.20 28.64
C ASN A 22 -0.90 -5.35 30.11
N LEU A 23 -1.62 -6.21 30.86
CA LEU A 23 -1.36 -6.45 32.29
C LEU A 23 0.01 -7.06 32.60
N GLN A 24 0.69 -7.59 31.58
CA GLN A 24 2.05 -8.12 31.68
C GLN A 24 3.12 -7.06 31.40
N GLY A 25 2.72 -5.80 31.16
CA GLY A 25 3.63 -4.71 30.83
C GLY A 25 4.17 -4.73 29.40
N GLN A 26 3.55 -5.51 28.50
CA GLN A 26 3.96 -5.62 27.11
C GLN A 26 3.23 -4.57 26.26
N VAL A 27 3.92 -3.97 25.30
CA VAL A 27 3.33 -3.02 24.34
C VAL A 27 2.43 -3.77 23.36
N VAL A 28 1.16 -3.38 23.29
CA VAL A 28 0.17 -3.92 22.37
C VAL A 28 -0.24 -2.93 21.27
N GLY A 29 0.13 -1.66 21.42
CA GLY A 29 -0.08 -0.64 20.39
C GLY A 29 0.50 0.73 20.74
N ILE A 30 0.29 1.70 19.86
CA ILE A 30 0.61 3.11 20.06
C ILE A 30 -0.70 3.91 20.09
N ASN A 31 -0.90 4.68 21.16
CA ASN A 31 -2.08 5.52 21.31
C ASN A 31 -2.15 6.54 20.16
N THR A 32 -3.28 6.56 19.46
CA THR A 32 -3.57 7.51 18.38
C THR A 32 -4.84 8.29 18.73
N ALA A 33 -4.88 9.57 18.38
CA ALA A 33 -5.90 10.50 18.84
C ALA A 33 -7.35 10.01 18.56
N VAL A 34 -8.27 10.54 19.37
CA VAL A 34 -9.70 10.17 19.48
C VAL A 34 -10.45 10.41 18.16
N ALA A 35 -11.44 9.56 17.86
CA ALA A 35 -12.41 9.87 16.82
C ALA A 35 -13.27 11.07 17.24
N THR A 36 -13.06 12.21 16.58
CA THR A 36 -13.99 13.34 16.68
C THR A 36 -15.22 13.02 15.83
N SER A 37 -16.42 13.04 16.41
CA SER A 37 -17.65 12.99 15.62
C SER A 37 -17.85 14.33 14.89
N ASP A 38 -18.49 14.30 13.71
CA ASP A 38 -18.83 15.48 12.89
C ASP A 38 -19.68 16.55 13.65
N TYR A 39 -20.20 16.19 14.82
CA TYR A 39 -21.01 17.05 15.69
C TYR A 39 -20.21 17.71 16.83
N GLY A 40 -18.87 17.77 16.73
CA GLY A 40 -18.02 18.47 17.70
C GLY A 40 -18.03 17.86 19.11
N SER A 41 -18.64 16.69 19.27
CA SER A 41 -18.66 15.93 20.52
C SER A 41 -17.57 14.88 20.46
N SER A 42 -16.57 15.01 21.34
CA SER A 42 -15.63 13.91 21.59
C SER A 42 -16.43 12.69 21.99
N ALA A 43 -16.21 11.55 21.34
CA ALA A 43 -16.78 10.30 21.80
C ALA A 43 -16.17 9.99 23.17
N ASN A 44 -16.91 10.29 24.24
CA ASN A 44 -16.45 10.07 25.61
C ASN A 44 -16.16 8.58 25.78
N ASN A 45 -14.94 8.26 26.24
CA ASN A 45 -14.46 6.89 26.51
C ASN A 45 -14.26 6.00 25.27
N ILE A 46 -13.96 6.57 24.09
CA ILE A 46 -13.48 5.78 22.95
C ILE A 46 -12.10 6.28 22.52
N GLY A 47 -11.07 5.56 22.95
CA GLY A 47 -9.69 5.71 22.50
C GLY A 47 -9.34 4.71 21.41
N PHE A 48 -8.36 5.07 20.57
CA PHE A 48 -7.81 4.19 19.55
C PHE A 48 -6.31 4.05 19.71
N ALA A 49 -5.79 2.87 19.35
CA ALA A 49 -4.37 2.63 19.23
C ALA A 49 -4.06 1.88 17.92
N ILE A 50 -2.94 2.22 17.31
CA ILE A 50 -2.38 1.46 16.19
C ILE A 50 -1.77 0.18 16.79
N GLY A 51 -2.21 -1.00 16.34
CA GLY A 51 -1.76 -2.27 16.90
C GLY A 51 -0.27 -2.55 16.68
N VAL A 52 0.36 -3.27 17.61
CA VAL A 52 1.82 -3.52 17.59
C VAL A 52 2.33 -4.18 16.31
N ALA A 53 1.53 -5.02 15.66
CA ALA A 53 1.90 -5.65 14.38
C ALA A 53 2.04 -4.63 13.24
N GLU A 54 1.21 -3.59 13.22
CA GLU A 54 1.30 -2.48 12.28
C GLU A 54 2.53 -1.63 12.58
N VAL A 55 2.72 -1.31 13.87
CA VAL A 55 3.85 -0.52 14.35
C VAL A 55 5.18 -1.17 13.97
N GLN A 56 5.34 -2.48 14.18
CA GLN A 56 6.57 -3.19 13.85
C GLN A 56 6.88 -3.12 12.35
N ARG A 57 5.88 -3.39 11.50
CA ARG A 57 6.06 -3.32 10.04
C ARG A 57 6.53 -1.94 9.57
N VAL A 58 5.92 -0.88 10.10
CA VAL A 58 6.29 0.49 9.74
C VAL A 58 7.65 0.86 10.32
N ALA A 59 7.95 0.45 11.56
CA ALA A 59 9.24 0.71 12.19
C ALA A 59 10.39 0.05 11.42
N ASP A 60 10.20 -1.18 10.91
CA ASP A 60 11.20 -1.89 10.10
C ASP A 60 11.47 -1.16 8.78
N ILE A 61 10.41 -0.66 8.12
CA ILE A 61 10.53 0.17 6.91
C ILE A 61 11.32 1.44 7.22
N LEU A 62 10.92 2.18 8.27
CA LEU A 62 11.57 3.45 8.63
C LEU A 62 13.03 3.25 9.08
N GLN A 63 13.35 2.17 9.78
CA GLN A 63 14.73 1.84 10.14
C GLN A 63 15.57 1.50 8.92
N THR A 64 15.02 0.71 7.99
CA THR A 64 15.68 0.39 6.72
C THR A 64 15.99 1.67 5.94
N ASP A 65 15.00 2.55 5.80
CA ASP A 65 15.16 3.85 5.13
C ASP A 65 16.16 4.77 5.86
N ALA A 66 16.14 4.80 7.20
CA ALA A 66 17.03 5.64 8.01
C ALA A 66 18.50 5.20 7.98
N THR A 67 18.79 3.93 7.71
CA THR A 67 20.17 3.44 7.53
C THR A 67 20.77 3.78 6.16
N GLY A 68 20.02 4.45 5.28
CA GLY A 68 20.44 4.74 3.90
C GLY A 68 20.37 3.54 2.96
N THR A 69 19.97 2.37 3.45
CA THR A 69 19.76 1.17 2.64
C THR A 69 18.36 1.23 2.06
N LYS A 70 18.16 1.98 0.96
CA LYS A 70 16.87 2.02 0.26
C LYS A 70 16.43 0.59 -0.07
N ARG A 71 15.25 0.18 0.41
CA ARG A 71 14.66 -1.12 0.03
C ARG A 71 14.65 -1.22 -1.49
N ALA A 72 15.19 -2.31 -2.03
CA ALA A 72 15.10 -2.61 -3.44
C ALA A 72 13.62 -2.82 -3.81
N GLN A 73 13.04 -1.85 -4.50
CA GLN A 73 11.64 -1.90 -4.94
C GLN A 73 11.57 -2.42 -6.37
N GLY A 74 10.62 -3.32 -6.61
CA GLY A 74 10.23 -3.70 -7.95
C GLY A 74 9.85 -2.48 -8.78
N TYR A 75 10.23 -2.52 -10.05
CA TYR A 75 9.94 -1.48 -11.02
C TYR A 75 9.45 -2.10 -12.31
N LEU A 76 8.27 -1.63 -12.76
CA LEU A 76 7.59 -2.12 -13.96
C LEU A 76 7.72 -1.13 -15.14
N GLY A 77 7.88 0.18 -14.87
CA GLY A 77 8.05 1.23 -15.89
C GLY A 77 6.77 1.68 -16.58
N ILE A 78 5.73 1.95 -15.78
CA ILE A 78 4.46 2.51 -16.25
C ILE A 78 4.07 3.74 -15.44
N SER A 79 3.31 4.63 -16.05
CA SER A 79 2.51 5.64 -15.33
C SER A 79 1.04 5.28 -15.39
N LEU A 80 0.28 5.73 -14.39
CA LEU A 80 -1.12 5.40 -14.21
C LEU A 80 -1.99 6.65 -14.30
N THR A 81 -3.25 6.46 -14.65
CA THR A 81 -4.28 7.49 -14.57
C THR A 81 -5.54 6.92 -13.89
N ASP A 82 -6.44 7.81 -13.51
CA ASP A 82 -7.70 7.45 -12.86
C ASP A 82 -8.63 6.68 -13.80
N ARG A 83 -9.23 5.63 -13.26
CA ARG A 83 -10.33 4.90 -13.91
C ARG A 83 -11.65 5.58 -13.56
N ASN A 84 -12.29 6.22 -14.55
CA ASN A 84 -13.46 7.09 -14.34
C ASN A 84 -14.82 6.46 -14.68
N ASP A 85 -14.85 5.19 -15.10
CA ASP A 85 -16.08 4.46 -15.47
C ASP A 85 -16.74 3.70 -14.30
N GLY A 86 -16.17 3.83 -13.09
CA GLY A 86 -16.63 3.13 -11.89
C GLY A 86 -16.19 1.66 -11.80
N GLY A 87 -15.40 1.17 -12.76
CA GLY A 87 -14.82 -0.17 -12.70
C GLY A 87 -13.60 -0.26 -11.77
N SER A 88 -13.23 -1.48 -11.39
CA SER A 88 -12.00 -1.76 -10.62
C SER A 88 -10.77 -1.88 -11.52
N GLY A 89 -9.58 -1.63 -10.99
CA GLY A 89 -8.33 -1.75 -11.75
C GLY A 89 -7.60 -0.42 -11.91
N ALA A 90 -6.44 -0.47 -12.54
CA ALA A 90 -5.60 0.70 -12.80
C ALA A 90 -5.36 0.87 -14.29
N VAL A 91 -5.57 2.08 -14.82
CA VAL A 91 -5.38 2.38 -16.25
C VAL A 91 -3.94 2.80 -16.50
N ILE A 92 -3.29 2.17 -17.48
CA ILE A 92 -1.94 2.53 -17.92
C ILE A 92 -2.01 3.80 -18.78
N ALA A 93 -1.39 4.88 -18.30
CA ALA A 93 -1.29 6.15 -19.01
C ALA A 93 -0.07 6.20 -19.93
N GLU A 94 1.05 5.62 -19.49
CA GLU A 94 2.29 5.55 -20.25
C GLU A 94 3.02 4.24 -19.97
N VAL A 95 3.73 3.74 -20.99
CA VAL A 95 4.68 2.64 -20.87
C VAL A 95 6.05 3.19 -21.27
N GLN A 96 7.01 3.16 -20.36
CA GLN A 96 8.36 3.63 -20.64
C GLN A 96 9.06 2.64 -21.58
N ALA A 97 9.72 3.15 -22.63
CA ALA A 97 10.49 2.33 -23.56
C ALA A 97 11.58 1.52 -22.83
N ASP A 98 11.81 0.29 -23.30
CA ASP A 98 12.79 -0.67 -22.74
C ASP A 98 12.54 -1.10 -21.28
N SER A 99 11.42 -0.69 -20.69
CA SER A 99 11.01 -1.13 -19.36
C SER A 99 10.52 -2.59 -19.33
N PRO A 100 10.38 -3.20 -18.14
CA PRO A 100 9.71 -4.48 -18.00
C PRO A 100 8.30 -4.52 -18.59
N ALA A 101 7.53 -3.44 -18.47
CA ALA A 101 6.20 -3.35 -19.06
C ALA A 101 6.22 -3.37 -20.59
N ASP A 102 7.14 -2.62 -21.19
CA ASP A 102 7.31 -2.58 -22.65
C ASP A 102 7.70 -3.96 -23.18
N LYS A 103 8.69 -4.60 -22.54
CA LYS A 103 9.13 -5.97 -22.87
C LYS A 103 8.04 -7.02 -22.68
N ALA A 104 7.17 -6.84 -21.69
CA ALA A 104 6.00 -7.70 -21.46
C ALA A 104 4.85 -7.42 -22.45
N GLY A 105 4.94 -6.35 -23.25
CA GLY A 105 3.91 -5.98 -24.22
C GLY A 105 2.67 -5.33 -23.62
N LEU A 106 2.79 -4.72 -22.44
CA LEU A 106 1.78 -3.82 -21.87
C LEU A 106 1.62 -2.59 -22.77
N LYS A 107 0.42 -2.01 -22.80
CA LYS A 107 0.10 -0.87 -23.65
C LYS A 107 -0.65 0.20 -22.89
N VAL A 108 -0.53 1.43 -23.37
CA VAL A 108 -1.37 2.55 -22.97
C VAL A 108 -2.85 2.17 -23.16
N GLN A 109 -3.69 2.55 -22.22
CA GLN A 109 -5.10 2.16 -22.07
C GLN A 109 -5.38 0.70 -21.69
N ASP A 110 -4.37 -0.12 -21.41
CA ASP A 110 -4.63 -1.36 -20.69
C ASP A 110 -5.18 -1.04 -19.30
N ILE A 111 -6.16 -1.83 -18.87
CA ILE A 111 -6.64 -1.80 -17.49
C ILE A 111 -6.10 -3.01 -16.76
N VAL A 112 -5.20 -2.79 -15.80
CA VAL A 112 -4.66 -3.87 -14.97
C VAL A 112 -5.71 -4.28 -13.95
N LEU A 113 -6.08 -5.55 -14.00
CA LEU A 113 -7.11 -6.15 -13.14
C LEU A 113 -6.51 -6.97 -12.01
N GLU A 114 -5.41 -7.70 -12.27
CA GLU A 114 -4.79 -8.60 -11.29
C GLU A 114 -3.27 -8.65 -11.49
N ILE A 115 -2.54 -8.85 -10.39
CA ILE A 115 -1.10 -9.16 -10.38
C ILE A 115 -0.87 -10.34 -9.42
N ASN A 116 -0.26 -11.43 -9.89
CA ASN A 116 -0.01 -12.64 -9.10
C ASN A 116 -1.25 -13.13 -8.33
N ASP A 117 -2.39 -13.22 -9.03
CA ASP A 117 -3.70 -13.60 -8.48
C ASP A 117 -4.28 -12.63 -7.43
N GLN A 118 -3.63 -11.48 -7.19
CA GLN A 118 -4.15 -10.41 -6.33
C GLN A 118 -4.92 -9.39 -7.16
N ALA A 119 -6.16 -9.12 -6.77
CA ALA A 119 -7.01 -8.12 -7.41
C ALA A 119 -6.42 -6.71 -7.26
N VAL A 120 -6.34 -5.97 -8.37
CA VAL A 120 -5.97 -4.56 -8.41
C VAL A 120 -7.25 -3.74 -8.34
N THR A 121 -7.48 -3.06 -7.22
CA THR A 121 -8.69 -2.25 -7.02
C THR A 121 -8.55 -0.79 -7.46
N GLY A 122 -7.33 -0.37 -7.83
CA GLY A 122 -7.03 1.00 -8.24
C GLY A 122 -5.52 1.24 -8.33
N GLN A 123 -5.12 2.49 -8.62
CA GLN A 123 -3.72 2.86 -8.78
C GLN A 123 -2.87 2.52 -7.54
N GLY A 124 -3.37 2.86 -6.36
CA GLY A 124 -2.66 2.63 -5.10
C GLY A 124 -2.37 1.14 -4.84
N ALA A 125 -3.33 0.27 -5.16
CA ALA A 125 -3.16 -1.18 -5.02
C ALA A 125 -2.06 -1.70 -5.95
N LEU A 126 -2.07 -1.29 -7.23
CA LEU A 126 -1.02 -1.67 -8.18
C LEU A 126 0.36 -1.21 -7.72
N ILE A 127 0.46 0.06 -7.31
CA ILE A 127 1.72 0.65 -6.84
C ILE A 127 2.26 -0.13 -5.64
N ALA A 128 1.40 -0.46 -4.68
CA ALA A 128 1.78 -1.24 -3.51
C ALA A 128 2.33 -2.62 -3.91
N ILE A 129 1.58 -3.39 -4.71
CA ILE A 129 1.99 -4.74 -5.15
C ILE A 129 3.36 -4.71 -5.84
N ILE A 130 3.58 -3.78 -6.78
CA ILE A 130 4.85 -3.68 -7.51
C ILE A 130 6.00 -3.24 -6.60
N ARG A 131 5.78 -2.28 -5.69
CA ARG A 131 6.83 -1.80 -4.77
C ARG A 131 7.18 -2.81 -3.69
N ASP A 132 6.24 -3.66 -3.29
CA ASP A 132 6.47 -4.72 -2.32
C ASP A 132 7.16 -5.95 -2.92
N SER A 133 7.12 -6.09 -4.24
CA SER A 133 7.87 -7.11 -4.99
C SER A 133 9.36 -6.77 -5.07
N GLN A 134 10.20 -7.79 -5.27
CA GLN A 134 11.65 -7.62 -5.40
C GLN A 134 12.08 -7.48 -6.87
N PRO A 135 13.16 -6.74 -7.15
CA PRO A 135 13.84 -6.82 -8.44
C PRO A 135 14.25 -8.25 -8.77
N GLY A 136 13.97 -8.68 -10.01
CA GLY A 136 14.16 -10.07 -10.46
C GLY A 136 12.91 -10.93 -10.33
N ASP A 137 11.91 -10.51 -9.54
CA ASP A 137 10.64 -11.23 -9.48
C ASP A 137 9.94 -11.20 -10.82
N THR A 138 9.38 -12.34 -11.19
CA THR A 138 8.52 -12.47 -12.37
C THR A 138 7.08 -12.42 -11.92
N VAL A 139 6.35 -11.42 -12.39
CA VAL A 139 4.94 -11.20 -12.04
C VAL A 139 4.03 -11.53 -13.22
N THR A 140 2.90 -12.16 -12.92
CA THR A 140 1.82 -12.40 -13.88
C THR A 140 0.81 -11.28 -13.76
N ILE A 141 0.48 -10.64 -14.87
CA ILE A 141 -0.37 -9.45 -14.94
C ILE A 141 -1.58 -9.77 -15.83
N VAL A 142 -2.78 -9.67 -15.28
CA VAL A 142 -4.03 -9.77 -16.04
C VAL A 142 -4.50 -8.37 -16.38
N VAL A 143 -4.66 -8.09 -17.67
CA VAL A 143 -5.16 -6.82 -18.17
C VAL A 143 -6.42 -7.00 -19.00
N GLU A 144 -7.29 -6.00 -19.00
CA GLU A 144 -8.32 -5.82 -20.02
C GLU A 144 -7.77 -4.91 -21.11
N ARG A 145 -7.80 -5.39 -22.36
CA ARG A 145 -7.41 -4.64 -23.55
C ARG A 145 -8.51 -4.78 -24.59
N SER A 146 -9.14 -3.65 -24.94
CA SER A 146 -10.24 -3.63 -25.93
C SER A 146 -11.36 -4.62 -25.59
N GLY A 147 -11.72 -4.71 -24.30
CA GLY A 147 -12.79 -5.59 -23.80
C GLY A 147 -12.42 -7.08 -23.70
N SER A 148 -11.18 -7.46 -23.99
CA SER A 148 -10.69 -8.83 -23.83
C SER A 148 -9.63 -8.92 -22.74
N ARG A 149 -9.69 -9.98 -21.93
CA ARG A 149 -8.65 -10.27 -20.93
C ARG A 149 -7.40 -10.82 -21.60
N LYS A 150 -6.24 -10.35 -21.17
CA LYS A 150 -4.92 -10.83 -21.57
C LYS A 150 -4.06 -11.06 -20.34
N THR A 151 -3.34 -12.16 -20.34
CA THR A 151 -2.35 -12.46 -19.30
C THR A 151 -0.96 -12.23 -19.88
N LEU A 152 -0.18 -11.39 -19.21
CA LEU A 152 1.18 -11.03 -19.58
C LEU A 152 2.10 -11.34 -18.41
N THR A 153 3.38 -11.54 -18.70
CA THR A 153 4.38 -11.82 -17.68
C THR A 153 5.50 -10.80 -17.81
N ALA A 154 5.90 -10.19 -16.69
CA ALA A 154 6.96 -9.21 -16.64
C ALA A 154 7.98 -9.57 -15.56
N THR A 155 9.27 -9.45 -15.86
CA THR A 155 10.33 -9.57 -14.85
C THR A 155 10.69 -8.17 -14.36
N LEU A 156 10.44 -7.90 -13.08
CA LEU A 156 10.69 -6.60 -12.47
C LEU A 156 12.18 -6.31 -12.39
N VAL A 157 12.54 -5.03 -12.47
CA VAL A 157 13.92 -4.57 -12.27
C VAL A 157 14.00 -3.66 -11.04
N SER A 158 15.21 -3.29 -10.64
CA SER A 158 15.38 -2.25 -9.63
C SER A 158 14.92 -0.92 -10.22
N ARG A 159 14.15 -0.15 -9.44
CA ARG A 159 13.82 1.23 -9.81
C ARG A 159 15.12 1.99 -10.13
N PRO A 160 15.24 2.61 -11.32
CA PRO A 160 16.37 3.47 -11.65
C PRO A 160 16.51 4.59 -10.61
N ALA A 161 17.74 4.98 -10.29
CA ALA A 161 17.97 6.21 -9.53
C ALA A 161 17.53 7.42 -10.37
N GLU A 162 16.89 8.40 -9.72
CA GLU A 162 16.62 9.72 -10.31
C GLU A 162 17.92 10.46 -10.65
#